data_AF-J9G8A0-F1
#
_entry.id   AF-J9G8A0-F1
#
_cell.length_a   1.000
_cell.length_b   1.000
_cell.length_c   1.000
_cell.angle_alpha   90.00
_cell.angle_beta   90.00
_cell.angle_gamma   90.00
#
_symmetry.space_group_name_H-M   'P 1'
#
loop_
_entity.id
_entity.type
_entity.pdbx_description
1 polymer ?
#
loop_
_entity_poly.entity_id
_entity_poly.type
_entity_poly.pdbx_seq_one_letter_code
_entity_poly.pdbx_strand_id
1 'polypeptide(L)'
;LNGLGKQEAIDKMIEWLEEHHCGNAKTTYKLRDWLFSRQRYWGEPIPIIHMEDGTTRTVDIEQLPLELPATDNFQPADNGESPLANCTDWLNVEIDGVKGVRETNTMPQWAGSCWYYLRYIDPKNDKAIADPELLKHWLPVDLYIGGAEHAVLHLLYARFWHKVLYDLGVVPTKEPFQKLFHQGMILGNNGEKMSKSRGNVVNPDDIIVSHGADALRVYEMFMGPLESGLPWS
;
A
#
# COMPACT_ATOMS: atom_id res chain seq x y z
N LEU A 1 22.85 22.15 35.76
CA LEU A 1 21.41 21.86 35.51
C LEU A 1 20.48 22.23 36.67
N ASN A 2 20.95 22.31 37.92
CA ASN A 2 20.09 22.64 39.06
C ASN A 2 19.38 24.00 38.89
N GLY A 3 18.11 24.08 39.30
CA GLY A 3 17.30 25.30 39.28
C GLY A 3 16.64 25.64 37.94
N LEU A 4 16.88 24.86 36.88
CA LEU A 4 16.26 25.05 35.55
C LEU A 4 14.96 24.26 35.41
N GLY A 5 14.06 24.75 34.55
CA GLY A 5 12.89 24.00 34.11
C GLY A 5 13.25 22.81 33.19
N LYS A 6 12.33 21.87 32.97
CA LYS A 6 12.60 20.63 32.19
C LYS A 6 13.15 20.92 30.79
N GLN A 7 12.50 21.79 30.01
CA GLN A 7 12.91 22.06 28.63
C GLN A 7 14.25 22.80 28.60
N GLU A 8 14.41 23.85 29.41
CA GLU A 8 15.67 24.60 29.54
C GLU A 8 16.84 23.70 29.99
N ALA A 9 16.59 22.73 30.87
CA ALA A 9 17.61 21.78 31.30
C ALA A 9 18.00 20.79 30.19
N ILE A 10 17.04 20.36 29.36
CA ILE A 10 17.30 19.51 28.19
C ILE A 10 18.14 20.29 27.18
N ASP A 11 17.72 21.50 26.82
CA ASP A 11 18.39 22.34 25.82
C ASP A 11 19.83 22.64 26.27
N LYS A 12 20.02 23.06 27.52
CA LYS A 12 21.35 23.35 28.08
C LYS A 12 22.25 22.12 28.18
N MET A 13 21.68 20.93 28.42
CA MET A 13 22.47 19.69 28.43
C MET A 13 22.88 19.30 27.01
N ILE A 14 22.00 19.47 26.02
CA ILE A 14 22.34 19.22 24.61
C ILE A 14 23.48 20.13 24.16
N GLU A 15 23.38 21.44 24.42
CA GLU A 15 24.45 22.41 24.11
C GLU A 15 25.78 21.99 24.74
N TRP A 16 25.76 21.66 26.04
CA TRP A 16 26.96 21.22 26.74
C TRP A 16 27.57 19.94 26.14
N LEU A 17 26.74 18.95 25.81
CA LEU A 17 27.19 17.68 25.17
C LEU A 17 27.85 17.94 23.81
N GLU A 18 27.33 18.88 23.04
CA GLU A 18 27.85 19.27 21.73
C GLU A 18 29.18 20.03 21.84
N GLU A 19 29.26 21.02 22.75
CA GLU A 19 30.49 21.77 23.06
C GLU A 19 31.64 20.86 23.52
N HIS A 20 31.32 19.79 24.25
CA HIS A 20 32.30 18.85 24.80
C HIS A 20 32.53 17.63 23.90
N HIS A 21 31.93 17.60 22.70
CA HIS A 21 32.07 16.52 21.72
C HIS A 21 31.74 15.11 22.27
N CYS A 22 30.80 15.02 23.21
CA CYS A 22 30.41 13.75 23.86
C CYS A 22 28.93 13.40 23.70
N GLY A 23 28.19 14.19 22.93
CA GLY A 23 26.84 13.90 22.47
C GLY A 23 26.34 14.96 21.49
N ASN A 24 25.18 14.73 20.90
CA ASN A 24 24.54 15.69 20.01
C ASN A 24 23.02 15.52 20.00
N ALA A 25 22.30 16.56 19.59
CA ALA A 25 20.87 16.46 19.36
C ALA A 25 20.57 15.40 18.29
N LYS A 26 19.57 14.55 18.55
CA LYS A 26 19.13 13.54 17.60
C LYS A 26 17.61 13.46 17.56
N THR A 27 17.04 13.74 16.39
CA THR A 27 15.64 13.43 16.09
C THR A 27 15.52 11.94 15.75
N THR A 28 14.56 11.27 16.37
CA THR A 28 14.20 9.87 16.08
C THR A 28 12.71 9.77 15.75
N TYR A 29 12.34 8.75 14.99
CA TYR A 29 10.97 8.48 14.59
C TYR A 29 10.55 7.10 15.08
N LYS A 30 9.28 6.98 15.49
CA LYS A 30 8.68 5.67 15.80
C LYS A 30 8.39 4.87 14.52
N LEU A 31 8.16 5.55 13.40
CA LEU A 31 7.97 4.94 12.09
C LEU A 31 9.21 4.14 11.71
N ARG A 32 9.00 2.93 11.18
CA ARG A 32 10.04 2.06 10.64
C ARG A 32 9.88 1.98 9.13
N ASP A 33 10.96 1.59 8.47
CA ASP A 33 10.91 1.27 7.05
C ASP A 33 9.90 0.18 6.76
N TRP A 34 9.32 0.25 5.57
CA TRP A 34 8.26 -0.65 5.17
C TRP A 34 8.84 -1.99 4.72
N LEU A 35 8.58 -3.05 5.49
CA LEU A 35 8.82 -4.42 5.05
C LEU A 35 7.94 -4.75 3.84
N PHE A 36 8.55 -4.71 2.66
CA PHE A 36 7.85 -4.77 1.38
C PHE A 36 7.63 -6.22 0.92
N SER A 37 8.66 -7.05 0.87
CA SER A 37 8.61 -8.40 0.31
C SER A 37 7.69 -9.38 1.06
N ARG A 38 7.13 -10.35 0.33
CA ARG A 38 6.26 -11.43 0.86
C ARG A 38 6.69 -12.80 0.32
N GLN A 39 6.80 -13.78 1.20
CA GLN A 39 7.00 -15.21 0.84
C GLN A 39 5.66 -15.83 0.41
N ARG A 40 5.12 -15.35 -0.70
CA ARG A 40 3.80 -15.74 -1.24
C ARG A 40 3.87 -15.79 -2.76
N TYR A 41 3.10 -16.71 -3.34
CA TYR A 41 2.95 -16.81 -4.79
C TYR A 41 2.16 -15.65 -5.39
N TRP A 42 0.97 -15.36 -4.84
CA TRP A 42 0.05 -14.40 -5.45
C TRP A 42 0.39 -12.95 -5.12
N GLY A 43 1.26 -12.36 -5.93
CA GLY A 43 1.66 -10.96 -5.90
C GLY A 43 2.56 -10.64 -7.10
N GLU A 44 2.89 -9.36 -7.28
CA GLU A 44 3.77 -8.94 -8.36
C GLU A 44 5.21 -9.42 -8.10
N PRO A 45 5.88 -10.09 -9.05
CA PRO A 45 7.30 -10.43 -8.91
C PRO A 45 8.16 -9.17 -8.71
N ILE A 46 9.10 -9.23 -7.77
CA ILE A 46 10.07 -8.16 -7.56
C ILE A 46 11.11 -8.25 -8.70
N PRO A 47 11.34 -7.19 -9.50
CA PRO A 47 12.20 -7.24 -10.69
C PRO A 47 13.68 -7.14 -10.32
N ILE A 48 14.15 -8.01 -9.43
CA ILE A 48 15.52 -8.11 -8.92
C ILE A 48 16.08 -9.49 -9.22
N ILE A 49 17.36 -9.54 -9.57
CA ILE A 49 18.13 -10.74 -9.89
C ILE A 49 19.39 -10.73 -9.04
N HIS A 50 19.62 -11.83 -8.31
CA HIS A 50 20.82 -12.07 -7.52
C HIS A 50 21.81 -12.88 -8.37
N MET A 51 22.97 -12.31 -8.70
CA MET A 51 23.95 -12.91 -9.62
C MET A 51 24.98 -13.77 -8.88
N GLU A 52 25.52 -14.80 -9.54
CA GLU A 52 26.55 -15.68 -8.96
C GLU A 52 27.88 -14.96 -8.65
N ASP A 53 28.17 -13.84 -9.31
CA ASP A 53 29.33 -12.99 -9.04
C ASP A 53 29.19 -12.12 -7.77
N GLY A 54 28.04 -12.24 -7.06
CA GLY A 54 27.72 -11.52 -5.84
C GLY A 54 27.08 -10.15 -6.07
N THR A 55 26.85 -9.73 -7.32
CA THR A 55 26.15 -8.50 -7.64
C THR A 55 24.63 -8.69 -7.68
N THR A 56 23.89 -7.57 -7.62
CA THR A 56 22.43 -7.55 -7.81
C THR A 56 22.11 -6.73 -9.04
N ARG A 57 21.22 -7.24 -9.91
CA ARG A 57 20.72 -6.54 -11.10
C ARG A 57 19.21 -6.38 -11.03
N THR A 58 18.68 -5.41 -11.76
CA THR A 58 17.23 -5.31 -12.03
C THR A 58 16.90 -6.01 -13.34
N VAL A 59 15.66 -6.42 -13.52
CA VAL A 59 15.14 -6.75 -14.86
C VAL A 59 15.17 -5.47 -15.72
N ASP A 60 15.59 -5.60 -16.98
CA ASP A 60 15.62 -4.47 -17.93
C ASP A 60 14.20 -3.93 -18.17
N ILE A 61 14.07 -2.62 -18.40
CA ILE A 61 12.76 -1.96 -18.57
C ILE A 61 11.98 -2.56 -19.74
N GLU A 62 12.67 -2.91 -20.82
CA GLU A 62 12.12 -3.48 -22.05
C GLU A 62 11.64 -4.93 -21.86
N GLN A 63 12.09 -5.60 -20.80
CA GLN A 63 11.67 -6.95 -20.44
C GLN A 63 10.52 -6.94 -19.43
N LEU A 64 10.07 -5.77 -18.98
CA LEU A 64 8.88 -5.65 -18.15
C LEU A 64 7.61 -5.80 -19.00
N PRO A 65 6.53 -6.37 -18.43
CA PRO A 65 6.41 -6.86 -17.06
C PRO A 65 7.13 -8.20 -16.84
N LEU A 66 7.73 -8.38 -15.65
CA LEU A 66 8.13 -9.70 -15.18
C LEU A 66 6.87 -10.48 -14.78
N GLU A 67 6.35 -11.28 -15.71
CA GLU A 67 5.12 -12.05 -15.50
C GLU A 67 5.30 -13.11 -14.42
N LEU A 68 4.29 -13.26 -13.55
CA LEU A 68 4.24 -14.30 -12.54
C LEU A 68 4.11 -15.68 -13.24
N PRO A 69 5.00 -16.64 -12.98
CA PRO A 69 4.99 -17.92 -13.70
C PRO A 69 3.78 -18.76 -13.28
N ALA A 70 3.12 -19.38 -14.25
CA ALA A 70 2.05 -20.33 -13.95
C ALA A 70 2.59 -21.57 -13.23
N THR A 71 1.93 -21.98 -12.16
CA THR A 71 2.24 -23.20 -11.39
C THR A 71 0.97 -23.72 -10.72
N ASP A 72 0.93 -25.00 -10.41
CA ASP A 72 -0.07 -25.63 -9.54
C ASP A 72 0.45 -25.82 -8.10
N ASN A 73 1.75 -25.59 -7.87
CA ASN A 73 2.39 -25.69 -6.57
C ASN A 73 2.54 -24.32 -5.89
N PHE A 74 1.56 -23.99 -5.03
CA PHE A 74 1.54 -22.75 -4.24
C PHE A 74 2.13 -22.90 -2.82
N GLN A 75 2.67 -24.07 -2.49
CA GLN A 75 3.28 -24.29 -1.18
C GLN A 75 4.69 -23.68 -1.13
N PRO A 76 5.16 -23.24 0.04
CA PRO A 76 6.56 -22.92 0.24
C PRO A 76 7.47 -24.08 -0.20
N ALA A 77 8.69 -23.78 -0.64
CA ALA A 77 9.69 -24.81 -0.86
C ALA A 77 10.07 -25.49 0.48
N ASP A 78 10.66 -26.67 0.42
CA ASP A 78 11.01 -27.47 1.60
C ASP A 78 11.96 -26.75 2.58
N ASN A 79 12.75 -25.79 2.06
CA ASN A 79 13.66 -24.94 2.83
C ASN A 79 12.98 -23.70 3.46
N GLY A 80 11.66 -23.54 3.28
CA GLY A 80 10.87 -22.41 3.78
C GLY A 80 10.84 -21.18 2.87
N GLU A 81 11.45 -21.24 1.68
CA GLU A 81 11.41 -20.16 0.70
C GLU A 81 10.02 -20.00 0.06
N SER A 82 9.82 -18.84 -0.58
CA SER A 82 8.60 -18.51 -1.31
C SER A 82 8.27 -19.58 -2.36
N PRO A 83 6.98 -19.83 -2.68
CA PRO A 83 6.58 -20.82 -3.69
C PRO A 83 7.26 -20.66 -5.06
N LEU A 84 7.69 -19.44 -5.43
CA LEU A 84 8.41 -19.18 -6.67
C LEU A 84 9.78 -19.87 -6.74
N ALA A 85 10.37 -20.27 -5.61
CA ALA A 85 11.59 -21.07 -5.57
C ALA A 85 11.42 -22.44 -6.28
N ASN A 86 10.19 -22.96 -6.37
CA ASN A 86 9.88 -24.20 -7.08
C ASN A 86 9.78 -24.02 -8.61
N CYS A 87 9.75 -22.78 -9.10
CA CYS A 87 9.54 -22.47 -10.53
C CYS A 87 10.89 -22.31 -11.25
N THR A 88 11.71 -23.36 -11.28
CA THR A 88 13.13 -23.30 -11.69
C THR A 88 13.38 -22.70 -13.08
N ASP A 89 12.51 -22.97 -14.05
CA ASP A 89 12.67 -22.49 -15.43
C ASP A 89 12.44 -20.98 -15.55
N TRP A 90 11.58 -20.44 -14.69
CA TRP A 90 11.38 -18.99 -14.57
C TRP A 90 12.44 -18.36 -13.65
N LEU A 91 12.86 -19.07 -12.62
CA LEU A 91 13.71 -18.54 -11.57
C LEU A 91 15.16 -18.31 -12.04
N ASN A 92 15.71 -19.27 -12.77
CA ASN A 92 17.10 -19.25 -13.21
C ASN A 92 17.25 -18.45 -14.51
N VAL A 93 18.20 -17.53 -14.52
CA VAL A 93 18.51 -16.69 -15.69
C VAL A 93 20.00 -16.61 -15.92
N GLU A 94 20.40 -16.23 -17.12
CA GLU A 94 21.79 -15.95 -17.48
C GLU A 94 21.86 -14.62 -18.21
N ILE A 95 22.71 -13.70 -17.72
CA ILE A 95 22.89 -12.36 -18.27
C ILE A 95 24.39 -12.16 -18.50
N ASP A 96 24.77 -11.82 -19.73
CA ASP A 96 26.17 -11.62 -20.14
C ASP A 96 27.10 -12.82 -19.81
N GLY A 97 26.56 -14.05 -19.85
CA GLY A 97 27.30 -15.26 -19.52
C GLY A 97 27.45 -15.53 -18.01
N VAL A 98 26.83 -14.72 -17.15
CA VAL A 98 26.81 -14.90 -15.70
C VAL A 98 25.42 -15.38 -15.28
N LYS A 99 25.36 -16.48 -14.54
CA LYS A 99 24.11 -17.02 -14.03
C LYS A 99 23.58 -16.20 -12.85
N GLY A 100 22.27 -16.19 -12.70
CA GLY A 100 21.58 -15.52 -11.62
C GLY A 100 20.22 -16.14 -11.31
N VAL A 101 19.67 -15.72 -10.19
CA VAL A 101 18.40 -16.21 -9.63
C VAL A 101 17.50 -15.00 -9.39
N ARG A 102 16.29 -15.01 -9.97
CA ARG A 102 15.28 -13.96 -9.73
C ARG A 102 14.86 -13.95 -8.25
N GLU A 103 14.48 -12.79 -7.74
CA GLU A 103 13.89 -12.66 -6.41
C GLU A 103 12.63 -13.54 -6.29
N THR A 104 12.60 -14.40 -5.28
CA THR A 104 11.51 -15.37 -5.09
C THR A 104 10.33 -14.77 -4.34
N ASN A 105 10.53 -13.64 -3.65
CA ASN A 105 9.45 -12.94 -2.97
C ASN A 105 8.65 -12.05 -3.94
N THR A 106 7.38 -11.87 -3.60
CA THR A 106 6.48 -10.97 -4.30
C THR A 106 6.28 -9.67 -3.54
N MET A 107 5.82 -8.65 -4.24
CA MET A 107 5.35 -7.40 -3.64
C MET A 107 4.09 -7.65 -2.80
N PRO A 108 3.82 -6.83 -1.78
CA PRO A 108 2.62 -6.97 -0.97
C PRO A 108 1.42 -6.41 -1.72
N GLN A 109 0.20 -6.83 -1.37
CA GLN A 109 -1.06 -6.29 -1.94
C GLN A 109 -1.17 -4.75 -1.94
N TRP A 110 -0.45 -4.07 -1.05
CA TRP A 110 -0.43 -2.61 -0.99
C TRP A 110 0.45 -1.96 -2.07
N ALA A 111 1.32 -2.70 -2.76
CA ALA A 111 2.10 -2.16 -3.87
C ALA A 111 1.21 -1.55 -4.96
N GLY A 112 0.14 -2.25 -5.36
CA GLY A 112 -0.86 -1.71 -6.28
C GLY A 112 -1.75 -0.63 -5.65
N SER A 113 -2.25 -0.86 -4.44
CA SER A 113 -3.23 0.06 -3.83
C SER A 113 -2.67 1.42 -3.40
N CYS A 114 -1.35 1.62 -3.45
CA CYS A 114 -0.74 2.92 -3.13
C CYS A 114 -0.78 3.94 -4.28
N TRP A 115 -1.12 3.52 -5.50
CA TRP A 115 -1.10 4.41 -6.67
C TRP A 115 -2.24 4.17 -7.67
N TYR A 116 -3.13 3.21 -7.42
CA TYR A 116 -4.24 2.86 -8.32
C TYR A 116 -5.14 4.03 -8.74
N TYR A 117 -5.31 5.05 -7.88
CA TYR A 117 -6.07 6.25 -8.20
C TYR A 117 -5.44 7.06 -9.35
N LEU A 118 -4.11 6.98 -9.52
CA LEU A 118 -3.42 7.52 -10.70
C LEU A 118 -3.77 6.69 -11.93
N ARG A 119 -3.79 5.37 -11.79
CA ARG A 119 -4.02 4.48 -12.93
C ARG A 119 -5.43 4.57 -13.50
N TYR A 120 -6.43 4.92 -12.68
CA TYR A 120 -7.79 5.17 -13.18
C TYR A 120 -7.88 6.33 -14.17
N ILE A 121 -6.96 7.30 -14.11
CA ILE A 121 -6.95 8.46 -14.99
C ILE A 121 -6.65 8.06 -16.45
N ASP A 122 -5.75 7.08 -16.63
CA ASP A 122 -5.34 6.60 -17.96
C ASP A 122 -5.04 5.09 -17.95
N PRO A 123 -6.06 4.24 -17.84
CA PRO A 123 -5.91 2.83 -17.50
C PRO A 123 -5.34 1.96 -18.62
N LYS A 124 -5.25 2.49 -19.86
CA LYS A 124 -4.80 1.76 -21.04
C LYS A 124 -3.41 2.19 -21.53
N ASN A 125 -2.75 3.10 -20.83
CA ASN A 125 -1.43 3.58 -21.20
C ASN A 125 -0.35 2.53 -20.91
N ASP A 126 0.36 2.09 -21.94
CA ASP A 126 1.40 1.06 -21.88
C ASP A 126 2.82 1.64 -21.76
N LYS A 127 2.96 2.97 -21.72
CA LYS A 127 4.26 3.67 -21.72
C LYS A 127 4.58 4.37 -20.41
N ALA A 128 3.56 4.70 -19.63
CA ALA A 128 3.71 5.46 -18.39
C ALA A 128 2.60 5.10 -17.39
N ILE A 129 2.74 5.63 -16.16
CA ILE A 129 1.68 5.54 -15.13
C ILE A 129 0.36 6.12 -15.67
N ALA A 130 0.42 7.31 -16.28
CA ALA A 130 -0.66 7.99 -16.99
C ALA A 130 -0.11 9.17 -17.82
N ASP A 131 -0.89 9.70 -18.76
CA ASP A 131 -0.59 10.95 -19.47
C ASP A 131 -0.42 12.14 -18.49
N PRO A 132 0.68 12.92 -18.55
CA PRO A 132 0.92 14.06 -17.66
C PRO A 132 -0.14 15.17 -17.69
N GLU A 133 -0.77 15.43 -18.83
CA GLU A 133 -1.83 16.44 -18.93
C GLU A 133 -3.13 15.93 -18.29
N LEU A 134 -3.41 14.62 -18.40
CA LEU A 134 -4.53 14.02 -17.67
C LEU A 134 -4.28 14.02 -16.17
N LEU A 135 -3.05 13.75 -15.72
CA LEU A 135 -2.68 13.85 -14.30
C LEU A 135 -2.87 15.27 -13.76
N LYS A 136 -2.49 16.30 -14.52
CA LYS A 136 -2.75 17.71 -14.16
C LYS A 136 -4.23 18.05 -14.10
N HIS A 137 -5.04 17.45 -14.98
CA HIS A 137 -6.47 17.72 -15.02
C HIS A 137 -7.22 17.09 -13.84
N TRP A 138 -6.90 15.84 -13.49
CA TRP A 138 -7.67 15.04 -12.53
C TRP A 138 -7.14 15.03 -11.11
N LEU A 139 -5.89 15.48 -10.86
CA LEU A 139 -5.31 15.49 -9.51
C LEU A 139 -5.39 16.87 -8.85
N PRO A 140 -5.51 16.90 -7.50
CA PRO A 140 -5.64 15.75 -6.60
C PRO A 140 -7.08 15.16 -6.63
N VAL A 141 -7.28 13.99 -6.02
CA VAL A 141 -8.65 13.48 -5.80
C VAL A 141 -9.39 14.42 -4.85
N ASP A 142 -10.50 15.02 -5.30
CA ASP A 142 -11.25 16.00 -4.51
C ASP A 142 -11.80 15.40 -3.20
N LEU A 143 -12.43 14.23 -3.30
CA LEU A 143 -13.07 13.53 -2.19
C LEU A 143 -12.76 12.02 -2.26
N TYR A 144 -12.03 11.54 -1.26
CA TYR A 144 -11.76 10.13 -1.04
C TYR A 144 -12.59 9.63 0.14
N ILE A 145 -13.45 8.64 -0.09
CA ILE A 145 -14.31 8.03 0.92
C ILE A 145 -13.79 6.62 1.20
N GLY A 146 -13.45 6.33 2.46
CA GLY A 146 -12.94 5.02 2.85
C GLY A 146 -12.87 4.85 4.36
N GLY A 147 -12.87 3.61 4.84
CA GLY A 147 -12.95 3.32 6.27
C GLY A 147 -11.70 3.74 7.05
N ALA A 148 -11.90 4.05 8.34
CA ALA A 148 -10.84 4.52 9.24
C ALA A 148 -9.76 3.47 9.53
N GLU A 149 -10.03 2.18 9.27
CA GLU A 149 -9.08 1.08 9.40
C GLU A 149 -7.82 1.25 8.53
N HIS A 150 -7.88 2.11 7.51
CA HIS A 150 -6.78 2.35 6.59
C HIS A 150 -5.87 3.53 6.99
N ALA A 151 -6.12 4.20 8.12
CA ALA A 151 -5.42 5.43 8.54
C ALA A 151 -3.90 5.31 8.59
N VAL A 152 -3.37 4.19 9.10
CA VAL A 152 -1.92 3.94 9.24
C VAL A 152 -1.39 2.86 8.30
N LEU A 153 -2.18 2.48 7.29
CA LEU A 153 -1.83 1.52 6.25
C LEU A 153 -1.92 2.20 4.88
N HIS A 154 -2.94 1.88 4.10
CA HIS A 154 -3.13 2.38 2.74
C HIS A 154 -3.04 3.92 2.67
N LEU A 155 -3.67 4.67 3.59
CA LEU A 155 -3.63 6.14 3.54
C LEU A 155 -2.23 6.70 3.81
N LEU A 156 -1.43 6.04 4.65
CA LEU A 156 -0.04 6.42 4.86
C LEU A 156 0.84 6.06 3.65
N TYR A 157 0.70 4.84 3.14
CA TYR A 157 1.51 4.34 2.03
C TYR A 157 1.19 5.03 0.70
N ALA A 158 -0.08 5.36 0.43
CA ALA A 158 -0.48 6.13 -0.74
C ALA A 158 0.15 7.54 -0.72
N ARG A 159 0.18 8.19 0.45
CA ARG A 159 0.88 9.48 0.61
C ARG A 159 2.38 9.37 0.42
N PHE A 160 3.00 8.33 0.99
CA PHE A 160 4.43 8.07 0.81
C PHE A 160 4.79 7.91 -0.68
N TRP A 161 4.11 7.01 -1.40
CA TRP A 161 4.36 6.80 -2.83
C TRP A 161 4.03 8.02 -3.69
N HIS A 162 2.96 8.76 -3.36
CA HIS A 162 2.64 10.00 -4.07
C HIS A 162 3.76 11.04 -3.93
N LYS A 163 4.39 11.14 -2.75
CA LYS A 163 5.53 12.04 -2.52
C LYS A 163 6.77 11.61 -3.28
N VAL A 164 7.07 10.30 -3.32
CA VAL A 164 8.14 9.77 -4.17
C VAL A 164 7.90 10.16 -5.63
N LEU A 165 6.68 9.96 -6.14
CA LEU A 165 6.32 10.33 -7.51
C LEU A 165 6.33 11.84 -7.76
N TYR A 166 5.99 12.65 -6.75
CA TYR A 166 6.05 14.11 -6.83
C TYR A 166 7.50 14.59 -6.90
N ASP A 167 8.38 14.03 -6.07
CA ASP A 167 9.82 14.36 -6.07
C ASP A 167 10.48 13.95 -7.39
N LEU A 168 10.00 12.90 -8.05
CA LEU A 168 10.39 12.48 -9.40
C LEU A 168 9.75 13.31 -10.53
N GLY A 169 8.84 14.23 -10.22
CA GLY A 169 8.13 15.06 -11.20
C GLY A 169 7.05 14.34 -12.01
N VAL A 170 6.62 13.14 -11.59
CA VAL A 170 5.61 12.34 -12.29
C VAL A 170 4.20 12.86 -12.03
N VAL A 171 3.90 13.29 -10.80
CA VAL A 171 2.61 13.86 -10.43
C VAL A 171 2.74 15.36 -10.10
N PRO A 172 1.73 16.19 -10.42
CA PRO A 172 1.81 17.64 -10.25
C PRO A 172 1.51 18.12 -8.83
N THR A 173 1.00 17.25 -7.95
CA THR A 173 0.49 17.59 -6.61
C THR A 173 1.28 16.91 -5.50
N LYS A 174 1.40 17.55 -4.33
CA LYS A 174 2.14 17.01 -3.18
C LYS A 174 1.40 15.95 -2.36
N GLU A 175 0.08 15.91 -2.47
CA GLU A 175 -0.80 15.02 -1.73
C GLU A 175 -1.85 14.44 -2.68
N PRO A 176 -2.21 13.15 -2.55
CA PRO A 176 -3.11 12.47 -3.48
C PRO A 176 -4.59 12.82 -3.26
N PHE A 177 -4.99 13.11 -2.02
CA PHE A 177 -6.39 13.27 -1.62
C PHE A 177 -6.58 14.63 -0.94
N GLN A 178 -7.44 15.48 -1.49
CA GLN A 178 -7.72 16.81 -0.95
C GLN A 178 -8.64 16.75 0.28
N LYS A 179 -9.71 15.94 0.20
CA LYS A 179 -10.60 15.66 1.32
C LYS A 179 -10.72 14.16 1.51
N LEU A 180 -10.50 13.71 2.74
CA LEU A 180 -10.75 12.35 3.19
C LEU A 180 -12.02 12.34 4.04
N PHE A 181 -12.92 11.41 3.77
CA PHE A 181 -14.12 11.18 4.58
C PHE A 181 -14.19 9.72 5.00
N HIS A 182 -14.37 9.47 6.30
CA HIS A 182 -14.55 8.13 6.83
C HIS A 182 -16.03 7.83 6.99
N GLN A 183 -16.54 6.90 6.18
CA GLN A 183 -17.89 6.38 6.38
C GLN A 183 -17.95 5.51 7.65
N GLY A 184 -19.10 5.52 8.30
CA GLY A 184 -19.42 4.62 9.38
C GLY A 184 -19.61 3.19 8.88
N MET A 185 -19.50 2.23 9.81
CA MET A 185 -19.64 0.81 9.49
C MET A 185 -21.11 0.40 9.56
N ILE A 186 -21.61 -0.26 8.51
CA ILE A 186 -22.91 -0.93 8.55
C ILE A 186 -22.76 -2.21 9.39
N LEU A 187 -23.61 -2.33 10.42
CA LEU A 187 -23.63 -3.45 11.36
C LEU A 187 -24.77 -4.40 10.97
N GLY A 188 -24.69 -5.66 11.37
CA GLY A 188 -25.83 -6.58 11.25
C GLY A 188 -26.99 -6.15 12.17
N ASN A 189 -28.17 -6.76 11.97
CA ASN A 189 -29.37 -6.48 12.77
C ASN A 189 -29.17 -6.74 14.28
N ASN A 190 -28.10 -7.47 14.66
CA ASN A 190 -27.68 -7.70 16.03
C ASN A 190 -26.76 -6.60 16.61
N GLY A 191 -26.52 -5.51 15.88
CA GLY A 191 -25.62 -4.42 16.28
C GLY A 191 -24.14 -4.77 16.21
N GLU A 192 -23.78 -5.90 15.61
CA GLU A 192 -22.40 -6.34 15.48
C GLU A 192 -21.84 -6.14 14.08
N LYS A 193 -20.52 -5.99 13.94
CA LYS A 193 -19.85 -5.97 12.62
C LYS A 193 -20.28 -7.20 11.80
N MET A 194 -20.72 -6.97 10.56
CA MET A 194 -21.03 -8.04 9.62
C MET A 194 -19.77 -8.83 9.28
N SER A 195 -19.82 -10.16 9.37
CA SER A 195 -18.73 -11.04 8.93
C SER A 195 -19.24 -12.43 8.55
N LYS A 196 -18.53 -13.08 7.61
CA LYS A 196 -18.83 -14.47 7.20
C LYS A 196 -18.79 -15.45 8.39
N SER A 197 -17.84 -15.27 9.31
CA SER A 197 -17.70 -16.10 10.51
C SER A 197 -18.89 -16.00 11.48
N ARG A 198 -19.65 -14.91 11.43
CA ARG A 198 -20.82 -14.67 12.29
C ARG A 198 -22.14 -15.01 11.62
N GLY A 199 -22.14 -15.30 10.31
CA GLY A 199 -23.36 -15.59 9.56
C GLY A 199 -24.37 -14.44 9.51
N ASN A 200 -23.95 -13.21 9.84
CA ASN A 200 -24.82 -12.03 9.94
C ASN A 200 -24.65 -11.07 8.75
N VAL A 201 -24.13 -11.55 7.63
CA VAL A 201 -23.92 -10.76 6.40
C VAL A 201 -25.25 -10.63 5.67
N VAL A 202 -25.64 -9.39 5.35
CA VAL A 202 -26.72 -9.12 4.40
C VAL A 202 -26.13 -9.09 3.00
N ASN A 203 -26.63 -9.94 2.11
CA ASN A 203 -26.20 -9.96 0.72
C ASN A 203 -26.96 -8.88 -0.07
N PRO A 204 -26.29 -7.86 -0.64
CA PRO A 204 -26.95 -6.80 -1.39
C PRO A 204 -27.74 -7.34 -2.60
N ASP A 205 -27.32 -8.44 -3.22
CA ASP A 205 -28.02 -9.04 -4.36
C ASP A 205 -29.44 -9.49 -3.98
N ASP A 206 -29.61 -10.05 -2.79
CA ASP A 206 -30.92 -10.50 -2.31
C ASP A 206 -31.88 -9.32 -2.10
N ILE A 207 -31.35 -8.17 -1.65
CA ILE A 207 -32.11 -6.92 -1.49
C ILE A 207 -32.47 -6.32 -2.86
N ILE A 208 -31.52 -6.32 -3.81
CA ILE A 208 -31.76 -5.82 -5.16
C ILE A 208 -32.83 -6.64 -5.87
N VAL A 209 -32.80 -7.96 -5.77
CA VAL A 209 -33.80 -8.84 -6.40
C VAL A 209 -35.19 -8.62 -5.80
N SER A 210 -35.28 -8.41 -4.49
CA SER A 210 -36.57 -8.30 -3.79
C SER A 210 -37.18 -6.88 -3.80
N HIS A 211 -36.35 -5.83 -3.70
CA HIS A 211 -36.79 -4.44 -3.53
C HIS A 211 -36.28 -3.48 -4.61
N GLY A 212 -35.29 -3.89 -5.41
CA GLY A 212 -34.64 -3.05 -6.42
C GLY A 212 -33.44 -2.26 -5.87
N ALA A 213 -32.55 -1.89 -6.79
CA ALA A 213 -31.31 -1.17 -6.45
C ALA A 213 -31.57 0.23 -5.86
N ASP A 214 -32.61 0.93 -6.34
CA ASP A 214 -32.94 2.27 -5.83
C ASP A 214 -33.44 2.22 -4.38
N ALA A 215 -34.21 1.20 -4.00
CA ALA A 215 -34.66 1.01 -2.63
C ALA A 215 -33.48 0.78 -1.69
N LEU A 216 -32.52 -0.08 -2.09
CA LEU A 216 -31.27 -0.31 -1.33
C LEU A 216 -30.48 1.00 -1.13
N ARG A 217 -30.24 1.75 -2.21
CA ARG A 217 -29.45 2.99 -2.17
C ARG A 217 -30.12 4.07 -1.31
N VAL A 218 -31.43 4.28 -1.48
CA VAL A 218 -32.18 5.27 -0.68
C VAL A 218 -32.16 4.87 0.78
N TYR A 219 -32.34 3.59 1.09
CA TYR A 219 -32.25 3.09 2.46
C TYR A 219 -30.87 3.40 3.07
N GLU A 220 -29.77 2.97 2.44
CA GLU A 220 -28.41 3.22 2.94
C GLU A 220 -28.12 4.71 3.18
N MET A 221 -28.57 5.58 2.28
CA MET A 221 -28.36 7.03 2.41
C MET A 221 -29.26 7.71 3.45
N PHE A 222 -30.34 7.04 3.91
CA PHE A 222 -31.27 7.55 4.91
C PHE A 222 -31.15 6.88 6.29
N MET A 223 -30.26 5.89 6.45
CA MET A 223 -30.02 5.25 7.75
C MET A 223 -29.58 6.25 8.83
N GLY A 224 -28.82 7.28 8.43
CA GLY A 224 -28.33 8.34 9.31
C GLY A 224 -27.13 9.07 8.71
N PRO A 225 -26.37 9.83 9.53
CA PRO A 225 -25.15 10.50 9.06
C PRO A 225 -24.13 9.51 8.51
N LEU A 226 -23.46 9.87 7.41
CA LEU A 226 -22.56 8.97 6.66
C LEU A 226 -21.39 8.45 7.51
N GLU A 227 -20.95 9.21 8.51
CA GLU A 227 -19.86 8.88 9.43
C GLU A 227 -20.28 7.94 10.58
N SER A 228 -21.59 7.72 10.78
CA SER A 228 -22.11 6.94 11.91
C SER A 228 -22.20 5.46 11.59
N GLY A 229 -21.75 4.60 12.51
CA GLY A 229 -21.99 3.16 12.40
C GLY A 229 -23.42 2.82 12.81
N LEU A 230 -24.16 2.10 11.96
CA LEU A 230 -25.59 1.86 12.13
C LEU A 230 -25.95 0.41 11.80
N PRO A 231 -26.87 -0.22 12.55
CA PRO A 231 -27.35 -1.56 12.24
C PRO A 231 -28.28 -1.56 11.04
N TRP A 232 -28.13 -2.57 10.19
CA TRP A 232 -29.08 -2.93 9.17
C TRP A 232 -30.41 -3.37 9.80
N SER A 233 -31.55 -2.99 9.21
CA SER A 233 -32.89 -3.27 9.71
C SER A 233 -33.80 -3.85 8.64
#